data_AF-A0A7W1AC11-F1
#
_entry.id   AF-A0A7W1AC11-F1
#
_cell.length_a   1.000
_cell.length_b   1.000
_cell.length_c   1.000
_cell.angle_alpha   90.00
_cell.angle_beta   90.00
_cell.angle_gamma   90.00
#
_symmetry.space_group_name_H-M   'P 1'
#
loop_
_entity.id
_entity.type
_entity.pdbx_description
1 polymer ?
#
loop_
_entity_poly.entity_id
_entity_poly.type
_entity_poly.pdbx_seq_one_letter_code
_entity_poly.pdbx_strand_id
1 'polypeptide(L)'
;MNVTLQRTTLLVCVLAGALALAVTLVAARGAAAAPPEPVDDSFTVEEVCDFPVLLEASGKTKFIELPGGRFISVNPGFRVTATNEEEPTHQLTYVITGAAHVTELESGELLVVFTGRNLLFDPSYGMLLTIGRFTQVIDPESGDSTPPMGKGRVIDVCARLA
;
A
#
# COMPACT_ATOMS: atom_id res chain seq x y z
N MET A 1 11.59 -44.66 0.18
CA MET A 1 12.38 -43.54 0.72
C MET A 1 11.52 -42.28 0.63
N ASN A 2 10.99 -41.86 1.78
CA ASN A 2 10.26 -40.61 1.95
C ASN A 2 11.25 -39.43 2.00
N VAL A 3 10.93 -38.33 1.33
CA VAL A 3 11.32 -36.98 1.78
C VAL A 3 10.14 -36.04 1.52
N THR A 4 9.38 -35.79 2.58
CA THR A 4 8.49 -34.64 2.79
C THR A 4 9.33 -33.41 3.16
N LEU A 5 9.12 -32.26 2.50
CA LEU A 5 9.59 -30.93 2.93
C LEU A 5 8.74 -29.88 2.17
N GLN A 6 7.52 -29.54 2.58
CA GLN A 6 7.11 -28.57 3.61
C GLN A 6 7.61 -27.12 3.39
N ARG A 7 6.70 -26.30 2.83
CA ARG A 7 6.48 -24.85 2.98
C ARG A 7 7.61 -24.05 3.67
N THR A 8 8.37 -23.23 2.92
CA THR A 8 9.12 -22.03 3.39
C THR A 8 9.71 -21.34 2.14
N THR A 9 9.55 -20.04 1.87
CA THR A 9 10.27 -18.96 2.57
C THR A 9 9.65 -17.60 2.23
N LEU A 10 8.93 -17.02 3.20
CA LEU A 10 8.72 -15.58 3.33
C LEU A 10 10.07 -14.91 3.56
N LEU A 11 10.35 -13.81 2.86
CA LEU A 11 11.54 -13.00 3.09
C LEU A 11 11.27 -12.06 4.29
N VAL A 12 11.35 -12.61 5.50
CA VAL A 12 11.37 -11.83 6.75
C VAL A 12 12.83 -11.60 7.15
N CYS A 13 13.33 -10.38 6.97
CA CYS A 13 14.62 -9.96 7.52
C CYS A 13 14.49 -9.73 9.04
N VAL A 14 14.66 -10.80 9.82
CA VAL A 14 14.83 -10.73 11.28
C VAL A 14 16.31 -10.46 11.58
N LEU A 15 16.63 -9.24 12.04
CA LEU A 15 17.92 -8.94 12.66
C LEU A 15 17.86 -9.28 14.15
N ALA A 16 18.62 -10.31 14.54
CA ALA A 16 18.82 -10.74 15.92
C ALA A 16 19.76 -9.78 16.67
N GLY A 17 19.38 -9.38 17.89
CA GLY A 17 20.20 -8.63 18.83
C GLY A 17 19.87 -9.03 20.27
N ALA A 18 20.90 -9.28 21.06
CA ALA A 18 20.89 -10.04 22.32
C ALA A 18 20.01 -9.48 23.46
N LEU A 19 19.52 -10.42 24.26
CA LEU A 19 18.76 -10.25 25.49
C LEU A 19 19.65 -9.71 26.63
N ALA A 20 19.28 -8.57 27.24
CA ALA A 20 19.77 -8.17 28.55
C ALA A 20 18.60 -7.60 29.38
N LEU A 21 18.25 -8.29 30.48
CA LEU A 21 17.28 -7.85 31.47
C LEU A 21 17.84 -6.63 32.23
N ALA A 22 17.16 -5.49 32.11
CA ALA A 22 17.31 -4.37 33.05
C ALA A 22 15.92 -3.83 33.40
N VAL A 23 15.45 -4.16 34.61
CA VAL A 23 14.26 -3.54 35.21
C VAL A 23 14.60 -2.07 35.47
N THR A 24 14.03 -1.17 34.67
CA THR A 24 14.14 0.28 34.85
C THR A 24 12.75 0.88 35.00
N LEU A 25 12.61 1.77 35.99
CA LEU A 25 11.36 2.44 36.35
C LEU A 25 10.69 3.05 35.12
N VAL A 26 9.45 2.65 34.86
CA VAL A 26 8.60 3.23 33.81
C VAL A 26 8.12 4.60 34.28
N ALA A 27 8.92 5.63 34.05
CA ALA A 27 8.35 6.93 33.73
C ALA A 27 7.77 6.78 32.33
N ALA A 28 6.44 6.80 32.19
CA ALA A 28 5.74 6.81 30.91
C ALA A 28 6.09 8.10 30.15
N ARG A 29 7.30 8.16 29.57
CA ARG A 29 7.61 9.05 28.47
C ARG A 29 6.79 8.51 27.32
N GLY A 30 5.75 9.25 26.93
CA GLY A 30 5.03 8.97 25.69
C GLY A 30 6.08 8.80 24.60
N ALA A 31 6.17 7.60 24.04
CA ALA A 31 7.07 7.33 22.94
C ALA A 31 6.68 8.30 21.82
N ALA A 32 7.56 9.25 21.52
CA ALA A 32 7.36 10.10 20.36
C ALA A 32 7.31 9.17 19.14
N ALA A 33 6.18 9.15 18.44
CA ALA A 33 5.99 8.26 17.31
C ALA A 33 7.08 8.55 16.26
N ALA A 34 7.74 7.49 15.76
CA ALA A 34 8.85 7.60 14.81
C ALA A 34 8.48 8.48 13.60
N PRO A 35 9.40 9.28 13.04
CA PRO A 35 9.12 10.08 11.84
C PRO A 35 8.68 9.21 10.64
N PRO A 36 7.93 9.77 9.67
CA PRO A 36 7.65 9.09 8.40
C PRO A 36 8.93 8.72 7.65
N GLU A 37 8.92 7.54 7.03
CA GLU A 37 10.04 6.98 6.28
C GLU A 37 10.02 7.51 4.84
N PRO A 38 11.18 7.76 4.22
CA PRO A 38 11.26 8.17 2.83
C PRO A 38 10.89 7.02 1.88
N VAL A 39 10.29 7.36 0.76
CA VAL A 39 10.06 6.47 -0.38
C VAL A 39 10.71 7.10 -1.61
N ASP A 40 11.44 6.29 -2.36
CA ASP A 40 12.04 6.58 -3.66
C ASP A 40 12.22 5.24 -4.37
N ASP A 41 11.18 4.81 -5.09
CA ASP A 41 11.09 3.47 -5.67
C ASP A 41 10.37 3.50 -7.02
N SER A 42 10.65 2.53 -7.87
CA SER A 42 10.05 2.41 -9.20
C SER A 42 9.75 0.97 -9.56
N PHE A 43 8.58 0.72 -10.14
CA PHE A 43 8.18 -0.61 -10.60
C PHE A 43 7.19 -0.52 -11.76
N THR A 44 7.20 -1.53 -12.63
CA THR A 44 6.24 -1.66 -13.73
C THR A 44 5.00 -2.42 -13.26
N VAL A 45 3.83 -1.91 -13.64
CA VAL A 45 2.53 -2.57 -13.48
C VAL A 45 2.09 -3.09 -14.85
N GLU A 46 1.90 -4.40 -14.94
CA GLU A 46 1.38 -5.10 -16.12
C GLU A 46 -0.09 -5.49 -15.89
N GLU A 47 -0.81 -5.81 -16.98
CA GLU A 47 -2.18 -6.37 -16.96
C GLU A 47 -3.26 -5.50 -16.30
N VAL A 48 -2.96 -4.25 -15.97
CA VAL A 48 -3.89 -3.27 -15.40
C VAL A 48 -4.40 -2.28 -16.46
N CYS A 49 -3.54 -1.90 -17.40
CA CYS A 49 -3.91 -1.13 -18.60
C CYS A 49 -3.61 -1.99 -19.85
N ASP A 50 -4.03 -1.52 -21.03
CA ASP A 50 -3.71 -2.20 -22.30
C ASP A 50 -2.21 -2.15 -22.66
N PHE A 51 -1.42 -1.40 -21.89
CA PHE A 51 0.03 -1.22 -22.00
C PHE A 51 0.69 -1.28 -20.61
N PRO A 52 1.99 -1.62 -20.50
CA PRO A 52 2.72 -1.57 -19.24
C PRO A 52 2.85 -0.14 -18.73
N VAL A 53 2.69 0.04 -17.42
CA VAL A 53 2.79 1.36 -16.77
C VAL A 53 3.93 1.36 -15.76
N LEU A 54 4.97 2.17 -16.02
CA LEU A 54 6.02 2.45 -15.05
C LEU A 54 5.47 3.42 -13.99
N LEU A 55 5.50 2.99 -12.72
CA LEU A 55 5.21 3.82 -11.57
C LEU A 55 6.50 4.22 -10.85
N GLU A 56 6.72 5.52 -10.72
CA GLU A 56 7.82 6.09 -9.94
C GLU A 56 7.24 6.81 -8.72
N ALA A 57 7.48 6.26 -7.54
CA ALA A 57 6.97 6.75 -6.27
C ALA A 57 8.07 7.46 -5.48
N SER A 58 7.78 8.67 -5.01
CA SER A 58 8.68 9.44 -4.15
C SER A 58 7.93 10.13 -3.01
N GLY A 59 8.62 10.44 -1.92
CA GLY A 59 8.08 11.22 -0.80
C GLY A 59 8.25 10.49 0.52
N LYS A 60 7.18 10.39 1.31
CA LYS A 60 7.22 9.71 2.61
C LYS A 60 5.96 8.91 2.86
N THR A 61 6.11 7.82 3.60
CA THR A 61 5.00 7.02 4.13
C THR A 61 5.17 6.80 5.63
N LYS A 62 4.06 6.59 6.34
CA LYS A 62 4.09 6.15 7.73
C LYS A 62 2.91 5.24 7.99
N PHE A 63 3.20 4.07 8.53
CA PHE A 63 2.20 3.18 9.09
C PHE A 63 2.05 3.46 10.59
N ILE A 64 0.81 3.58 11.04
CA ILE A 64 0.45 3.83 12.43
C ILE A 64 -0.39 2.67 12.89
N GLU A 65 0.21 1.78 13.68
CA GLU A 65 -0.50 0.69 14.34
C GLU A 65 -1.50 1.24 15.36
N LEU A 66 -2.68 0.64 15.38
CA LEU A 66 -3.77 0.93 16.30
C LEU A 66 -4.20 -0.35 17.03
N PRO A 67 -4.85 -0.23 18.20
CA PRO A 67 -5.38 -1.39 18.90
C PRO A 67 -6.31 -2.23 18.04
N GLY A 68 -6.16 -3.56 18.13
CA GLY A 68 -7.02 -4.54 17.46
C GLY A 68 -6.65 -4.83 16.01
N GLY A 69 -5.36 -4.94 15.68
CA GLY A 69 -4.89 -5.33 14.34
C GLY A 69 -5.14 -4.29 13.25
N ARG A 70 -5.47 -3.05 13.64
CA ARG A 70 -5.75 -1.96 12.71
C ARG A 70 -4.49 -1.16 12.45
N PHE A 71 -4.37 -0.60 11.26
CA PHE A 71 -3.35 0.40 11.00
C PHE A 71 -3.85 1.51 10.06
N ILE A 72 -3.19 2.66 10.14
CA ILE A 72 -3.38 3.78 9.23
C ILE A 72 -2.11 3.98 8.43
N SER A 73 -2.21 4.03 7.11
CA SER A 73 -1.14 4.55 6.25
C SER A 73 -1.38 6.03 5.95
N VAL A 74 -0.37 6.86 6.15
CA VAL A 74 -0.38 8.29 5.77
C VAL A 74 0.82 8.63 4.90
N ASN A 75 0.62 9.53 3.94
CA ASN A 75 1.54 9.73 2.82
C ASN A 75 1.95 11.21 2.65
N PRO A 76 2.79 11.77 3.53
CA PRO A 76 3.16 13.19 3.47
C PRO A 76 4.03 13.50 2.26
N GLY A 77 3.53 14.34 1.36
CA GLY A 77 4.27 14.74 0.15
C GLY A 77 4.52 13.59 -0.82
N PHE A 78 3.77 12.48 -0.70
CA PHE A 78 3.91 11.33 -1.58
C PHE A 78 3.43 11.65 -2.98
N ARG A 79 4.23 11.26 -3.97
CA ARG A 79 4.01 11.58 -5.36
C ARG A 79 4.28 10.34 -6.19
N VAL A 80 3.40 10.09 -7.15
CA VAL A 80 3.55 8.99 -8.11
C VAL A 80 3.53 9.59 -9.50
N THR A 81 4.57 9.32 -10.29
CA THR A 81 4.54 9.52 -11.74
C THR A 81 4.19 8.18 -12.37
N ALA A 82 3.16 8.17 -13.21
CA ALA A 82 2.78 7.02 -14.02
C ALA A 82 3.12 7.32 -15.48
N THR A 83 3.81 6.41 -16.14
CA THR A 83 4.29 6.55 -17.53
C THR A 83 3.87 5.33 -18.33
N ASN A 84 3.25 5.55 -19.49
CA ASN A 84 3.02 4.49 -20.47
C ASN A 84 4.37 4.08 -21.07
N GLU A 85 4.80 2.83 -20.88
CA GLU A 85 6.12 2.38 -21.38
C GLU A 85 6.17 2.21 -22.90
N GLU A 86 5.03 2.07 -23.57
CA GLU A 86 4.93 2.03 -25.03
C GLU A 86 4.98 3.44 -25.64
N GLU A 87 4.45 4.43 -24.93
CA GLU A 87 4.46 5.85 -25.33
C GLU A 87 4.98 6.76 -24.20
N PRO A 88 6.31 6.83 -23.95
CA PRO A 88 6.88 7.49 -22.77
C PRO A 88 6.61 9.00 -22.65
N THR A 89 6.10 9.66 -23.69
CA THR A 89 5.64 11.04 -23.62
C THR A 89 4.30 11.19 -22.88
N HIS A 90 3.54 10.10 -22.73
CA HIS A 90 2.31 10.04 -21.96
C HIS A 90 2.62 9.70 -20.51
N GLN A 91 2.79 10.77 -19.72
CA GLN A 91 3.10 10.69 -18.30
C GLN A 91 2.16 11.56 -17.48
N LEU A 92 1.79 11.08 -16.29
CA LEU A 92 0.94 11.79 -15.35
C LEU A 92 1.53 11.73 -13.95
N THR A 93 1.67 12.89 -13.32
CA THR A 93 2.16 12.98 -11.94
C THR A 93 1.04 13.34 -10.98
N TYR A 94 0.96 12.58 -9.89
CA TYR A 94 -0.10 12.63 -8.90
C TYR A 94 0.46 12.84 -7.50
N VAL A 95 -0.08 13.80 -6.74
CA VAL A 95 0.20 13.94 -5.31
C VAL A 95 -0.81 13.12 -4.49
N ILE A 96 -0.36 12.02 -3.90
CA ILE A 96 -1.22 11.12 -3.13
C ILE A 96 -1.29 11.65 -1.70
N THR A 97 -2.46 12.16 -1.32
CA THR A 97 -2.72 12.72 0.01
C THR A 97 -3.73 11.90 0.80
N GLY A 98 -4.09 10.73 0.28
CA GLY A 98 -5.04 9.82 0.90
C GLY A 98 -4.42 9.01 2.03
N ALA A 99 -5.31 8.43 2.83
CA ALA A 99 -4.99 7.51 3.90
C ALA A 99 -5.78 6.22 3.73
N ALA A 100 -5.16 5.10 4.10
CA ALA A 100 -5.80 3.79 4.14
C ALA A 100 -5.98 3.38 5.61
N HIS A 101 -7.18 2.95 5.96
CA HIS A 101 -7.49 2.33 7.24
C HIS A 101 -7.73 0.85 7.01
N VAL A 102 -6.86 0.02 7.56
CA VAL A 102 -6.92 -1.43 7.36
C VAL A 102 -7.43 -2.11 8.62
N THR A 103 -8.34 -3.06 8.44
CA THR A 103 -8.87 -3.93 9.49
C THR A 103 -8.82 -5.35 8.98
N GLU A 104 -8.15 -6.24 9.70
CA GLU A 104 -8.18 -7.68 9.44
C GLU A 104 -9.55 -8.24 9.84
N LEU A 105 -10.17 -9.01 8.95
CA LEU A 105 -11.45 -9.67 9.16
C LEU A 105 -11.25 -11.06 9.79
N GLU A 106 -12.31 -11.64 10.35
CA GLU A 106 -12.25 -13.01 10.88
C GLU A 106 -11.90 -14.06 9.83
N SER A 107 -12.13 -13.77 8.53
CA SER A 107 -11.72 -14.61 7.41
C SER A 107 -10.21 -14.58 7.14
N GLY A 108 -9.48 -13.61 7.70
CA GLY A 108 -8.08 -13.31 7.34
C GLY A 108 -7.93 -12.30 6.20
N GLU A 109 -9.02 -11.94 5.52
CA GLU A 109 -9.02 -10.88 4.51
C GLU A 109 -8.85 -9.49 5.15
N LEU A 110 -8.40 -8.53 4.36
CA LEU A 110 -8.21 -7.16 4.80
C LEU A 110 -9.34 -6.27 4.29
N LEU A 111 -10.14 -5.72 5.21
CA LEU A 111 -11.04 -4.61 4.90
C LEU A 111 -10.23 -3.32 4.89
N VAL A 112 -10.10 -2.72 3.71
CA VAL A 112 -9.37 -1.46 3.51
C VAL A 112 -10.32 -0.35 3.18
N VAL A 113 -10.27 0.71 3.98
CA VAL A 113 -11.02 1.95 3.76
C VAL A 113 -10.08 3.06 3.37
N PHE A 114 -10.13 3.44 2.11
CA PHE A 114 -9.38 4.55 1.53
C PHE A 114 -10.14 5.85 1.73
N THR A 115 -9.43 6.90 2.14
CA THR A 115 -9.96 8.26 2.27
C THR A 115 -9.04 9.26 1.58
N GLY A 116 -9.58 10.37 1.10
CA GLY A 116 -8.81 11.38 0.39
C GLY A 116 -8.48 10.97 -1.05
N ARG A 117 -7.27 11.28 -1.52
CA ARG A 117 -6.82 11.07 -2.90
C ARG A 117 -5.85 9.90 -2.98
N ASN A 118 -6.26 8.79 -3.60
CA ASN A 118 -5.51 7.53 -3.67
C ASN A 118 -5.37 7.05 -5.11
N LEU A 119 -4.24 6.41 -5.43
CA LEU A 119 -4.05 5.65 -6.67
C LEU A 119 -4.27 4.18 -6.33
N LEU A 120 -5.26 3.54 -6.95
CA LEU A 120 -5.63 2.14 -6.73
C LEU A 120 -5.54 1.43 -8.08
N PHE A 121 -5.08 0.19 -8.09
CA PHE A 121 -4.97 -0.60 -9.30
C PHE A 121 -5.08 -2.10 -9.01
N ASP A 122 -5.71 -2.81 -9.94
CA ASP A 122 -5.90 -4.26 -9.93
C ASP A 122 -6.31 -4.68 -11.35
N PRO A 123 -5.92 -5.88 -11.82
CA PRO A 123 -6.35 -6.36 -13.14
C PRO A 123 -7.87 -6.37 -13.36
N SER A 124 -8.66 -6.51 -12.29
CA SER A 124 -10.13 -6.58 -12.38
C SER A 124 -10.83 -5.24 -12.67
N TYR A 125 -10.18 -4.10 -12.39
CA TYR A 125 -10.79 -2.78 -12.58
C TYR A 125 -9.86 -1.71 -13.19
N GLY A 126 -8.62 -2.08 -13.51
CA GLY A 126 -7.62 -1.19 -14.07
C GLY A 126 -7.06 -0.18 -13.07
N MET A 127 -6.44 0.90 -13.57
CA MET A 127 -5.79 1.91 -12.75
C MET A 127 -6.70 3.12 -12.51
N LEU A 128 -7.04 3.36 -11.24
CA LEU A 128 -7.99 4.39 -10.82
C LEU A 128 -7.37 5.39 -9.85
N LEU A 129 -7.53 6.67 -10.15
CA LEU A 129 -7.31 7.73 -9.17
C LEU A 129 -8.63 8.08 -8.49
N THR A 130 -8.76 7.70 -7.22
CA THR A 130 -9.96 7.96 -6.41
C THR A 130 -9.78 9.20 -5.54
N ILE A 131 -10.86 9.98 -5.39
CA ILE A 131 -10.92 11.15 -4.49
C ILE A 131 -12.22 11.09 -3.70
N GLY A 132 -12.16 10.74 -2.42
CA GLY A 132 -13.33 10.60 -1.58
C GLY A 132 -13.14 9.52 -0.52
N ARG A 133 -14.16 8.69 -0.31
CA ARG A 133 -14.11 7.53 0.59
C ARG A 133 -14.52 6.29 -0.18
N PHE A 134 -13.61 5.32 -0.25
CA PHE A 134 -13.79 4.05 -0.94
C PHE A 134 -13.38 2.88 -0.05
N THR A 135 -13.93 1.71 -0.33
CA THR A 135 -13.70 0.48 0.44
C THR A 135 -13.39 -0.66 -0.51
N GLN A 136 -12.41 -1.47 -0.13
CA GLN A 136 -12.05 -2.72 -0.79
C GLN A 136 -11.88 -3.81 0.27
N VAL A 137 -12.18 -5.04 -0.12
CA VAL A 137 -11.68 -6.23 0.56
C VAL A 137 -10.51 -6.75 -0.26
N ILE A 138 -9.39 -7.03 0.41
CA ILE A 138 -8.17 -7.54 -0.21
C ILE A 138 -7.86 -8.89 0.42
N ASP A 139 -7.65 -9.90 -0.43
CA ASP A 139 -7.08 -11.18 0.01
C ASP A 139 -5.56 -11.00 0.12
N PRO A 140 -4.97 -11.08 1.33
CA PRO A 140 -3.53 -10.90 1.49
C PRO A 140 -2.70 -12.08 0.95
N GLU A 141 -3.31 -13.24 0.69
CA GLU A 141 -2.62 -14.41 0.13
C GLU A 141 -2.47 -14.31 -1.39
N SER A 142 -3.54 -13.92 -2.10
CA SER A 142 -3.51 -13.78 -3.56
C SER A 142 -3.16 -12.36 -4.04
N GLY A 143 -3.41 -11.35 -3.21
CA GLY A 143 -3.34 -9.94 -3.60
C GLY A 143 -4.58 -9.42 -4.31
N ASP A 144 -5.57 -10.27 -4.57
CA ASP A 144 -6.79 -9.88 -5.27
C ASP A 144 -7.60 -8.88 -4.44
N SER A 145 -8.21 -7.91 -5.12
CA SER A 145 -9.05 -6.91 -4.47
C SER A 145 -10.41 -6.76 -5.12
N THR A 146 -11.44 -6.57 -4.32
CA THR A 146 -12.74 -6.14 -4.84
C THR A 146 -12.61 -4.75 -5.47
N PRO A 147 -13.39 -4.41 -6.51
CA PRO A 147 -13.42 -3.04 -7.04
C PRO A 147 -13.74 -2.01 -5.95
N PRO A 148 -13.12 -0.81 -5.98
CA PRO A 148 -13.33 0.20 -4.95
C PRO A 148 -14.78 0.69 -4.92
N MET A 149 -15.48 0.41 -3.83
CA MET A 149 -16.88 0.82 -3.63
C MET A 149 -16.95 2.05 -2.72
N GLY A 150 -17.69 3.09 -3.11
CA GLY A 150 -17.79 4.26 -2.24
C GLY A 150 -18.38 5.51 -2.88
N LYS A 151 -18.10 6.65 -2.24
CA LYS A 151 -18.56 7.97 -2.67
C LYS A 151 -17.36 8.89 -2.91
N GLY A 152 -17.35 9.53 -4.07
CA GLY A 152 -16.29 10.43 -4.47
C GLY A 152 -16.18 10.55 -5.98
N ARG A 153 -15.05 11.06 -6.43
CA ARG A 153 -14.66 11.07 -7.84
C ARG A 153 -13.77 9.87 -8.13
N VAL A 154 -13.99 9.22 -9.26
CA VAL A 154 -13.11 8.20 -9.82
C VAL A 154 -12.61 8.72 -11.16
N ILE A 155 -11.31 8.63 -11.39
CA ILE A 155 -10.69 8.97 -12.67
C ILE A 155 -9.98 7.71 -13.17
N ASP A 156 -10.33 7.30 -14.37
CA ASP A 156 -9.59 6.29 -15.12
C ASP A 156 -8.23 6.85 -15.53
N VAL A 157 -7.15 6.25 -15.02
CA VAL A 157 -5.77 6.66 -15.29
C VAL A 157 -5.27 6.03 -16.59
N CYS A 158 -5.67 4.79 -16.89
CA CYS A 158 -5.31 4.12 -18.14
C CYS A 158 -5.79 4.95 -19.33
N ALA A 159 -7.05 5.39 -19.33
CA ALA A 159 -7.61 6.23 -20.39
C ALA A 159 -6.95 7.62 -20.51
N ARG A 160 -6.16 8.05 -19.52
CA ARG A 160 -5.43 9.33 -19.52
C ARG A 160 -3.97 9.17 -19.96
N LEU A 161 -3.44 7.95 -19.88
CA LEU A 161 -2.10 7.55 -20.30
C LEU A 161 -2.09 6.96 -21.72
N ALA A 162 -3.26 6.56 -22.22
CA ALA A 162 -3.47 6.15 -23.61
C ALA A 162 -3.32 7.33 -24.58
#